data_AF-A0A9Q1LNH2-F1
#
_entry.id   AF-A0A9Q1LNH2-F1
#
_cell.length_a   1.000
_cell.length_b   1.000
_cell.length_c   1.000
_cell.angle_alpha   90.00
_cell.angle_beta   90.00
_cell.angle_gamma   90.00
#
_symmetry.space_group_name_H-M   'P 1'
#
loop_
_entity.id
_entity.type
_entity.pdbx_description
1 polymer ?
#
loop_
_entity_poly.entity_id
_entity_poly.type
_entity_poly.pdbx_seq_one_letter_code
_entity_poly.pdbx_strand_id
1 'polypeptide(L)'
;MMFPKGGWEIDESLEEAASRETFEEAGVVGEVEVQEYLGTWSFKSKSQGTFHEGHMFPLRVTEELDDWPEKTVRQRLWVKFSEAREVCWHPWMKEALDVFASKVSKRKEGTQIYHFKELSDESTVVCCS
;
A
#
# COMPACT_ATOMS: atom_id res chain seq x y z
N MET A 1 -0.34 -10.84 -6.87
CA MET A 1 -0.88 -9.69 -6.12
C MET A 1 -0.04 -8.45 -6.41
N MET A 2 -0.63 -7.26 -6.35
CA MET A 2 0.03 -5.96 -6.53
C MET A 2 -0.61 -4.91 -5.62
N PHE A 3 0.16 -3.89 -5.24
CA PHE A 3 -0.38 -2.72 -4.52
C PHE A 3 -1.14 -1.81 -5.49
N PRO A 4 -2.16 -1.07 -5.01
CA PRO A 4 -2.78 0.01 -5.78
C PRO A 4 -1.72 1.01 -6.21
N LYS A 5 -1.67 1.32 -7.52
CA LYS A 5 -0.58 2.12 -8.10
C LYS A 5 -0.94 2.67 -9.48
N GLY A 6 -0.63 3.94 -9.75
CA GLY A 6 -0.78 4.52 -11.08
C GLY A 6 0.12 5.72 -11.31
N GLY A 7 -0.25 6.56 -12.27
CA GLY A 7 0.55 7.72 -12.64
C GLY A 7 0.23 8.91 -11.74
N TRP A 8 1.25 9.71 -11.45
CA TRP A 8 1.10 11.01 -10.81
C TRP A 8 0.92 12.11 -11.86
N GLU A 9 -0.19 12.85 -11.81
CA GLU A 9 -0.45 14.01 -12.67
C GLU A 9 0.25 15.28 -12.15
N ILE A 10 0.46 16.28 -13.02
CA ILE A 10 1.25 17.49 -12.68
C ILE A 10 0.58 18.40 -11.64
N ASP A 11 -0.72 18.22 -11.41
CA ASP A 11 -1.58 19.05 -10.58
C ASP A 11 -2.05 18.36 -9.30
N GLU A 12 -1.64 17.12 -9.06
CA GLU A 12 -1.90 16.43 -7.79
C GLU A 12 -0.58 16.29 -6.99
N SER A 13 -0.62 15.76 -5.79
CA SER A 13 0.54 15.35 -4.98
C SER A 13 0.68 13.83 -4.92
N LEU A 14 1.82 13.31 -4.46
CA LEU A 14 2.02 11.86 -4.31
C LEU A 14 0.98 11.22 -3.37
N GLU A 15 0.57 11.93 -2.32
CA GLU A 15 -0.48 11.46 -1.40
C GLU A 15 -1.87 11.43 -2.06
N GLU A 16 -2.19 12.43 -2.87
CA GLU A 16 -3.45 12.49 -3.61
C GLU A 16 -3.51 11.39 -4.66
N ALA A 17 -2.43 11.17 -5.40
CA ALA A 17 -2.31 10.07 -6.35
C ALA A 17 -2.47 8.71 -5.65
N ALA A 18 -1.71 8.46 -4.57
CA ALA A 18 -1.79 7.19 -3.85
C ALA A 18 -3.20 6.92 -3.28
N SER A 19 -3.89 7.96 -2.80
CA SER A 19 -5.27 7.90 -2.34
C SER A 19 -6.24 7.59 -3.48
N ARG A 20 -6.17 8.35 -4.59
CA ARG A 20 -6.99 8.16 -5.79
C ARG A 20 -6.86 6.76 -6.36
N GLU A 21 -5.64 6.27 -6.54
CA GLU A 21 -5.35 4.94 -7.08
C GLU A 21 -5.85 3.82 -6.15
N THR A 22 -5.77 4.03 -4.83
CA THR A 22 -6.32 3.08 -3.84
C THR A 22 -7.85 2.99 -3.91
N PHE A 23 -8.51 4.13 -4.11
CA PHE A 23 -9.95 4.17 -4.37
C PHE A 23 -10.30 3.53 -5.72
N GLU A 24 -9.60 3.86 -6.80
CA GLU A 24 -9.89 3.39 -8.16
C GLU A 24 -9.63 1.89 -8.31
N GLU A 25 -8.49 1.38 -7.84
CA GLU A 25 -8.10 -0.03 -8.02
C GLU A 25 -8.70 -0.96 -6.96
N ALA A 26 -8.91 -0.48 -5.73
CA ALA A 26 -9.32 -1.32 -4.60
C ALA A 26 -10.62 -0.90 -3.92
N GLY A 27 -11.20 0.26 -4.24
CA GLY A 27 -12.42 0.73 -3.57
C GLY A 27 -12.21 0.99 -2.08
N VAL A 28 -11.02 1.45 -1.70
CA VAL A 28 -10.63 1.73 -0.31
C VAL A 28 -10.37 3.22 -0.17
N VAL A 29 -10.99 3.83 0.83
CA VAL A 29 -10.78 5.24 1.20
C VAL A 29 -10.11 5.30 2.56
N GLY A 30 -9.18 6.24 2.72
CA GLY A 30 -8.52 6.45 3.98
C GLY A 30 -7.50 7.57 3.97
N GLU A 31 -6.78 7.69 5.07
CA GLU A 31 -5.77 8.72 5.28
C GLU A 31 -4.38 8.18 4.94
N VAL A 32 -3.74 8.79 3.93
CA VAL A 32 -2.34 8.50 3.60
C VAL A 32 -1.44 9.07 4.69
N GLU A 33 -0.68 8.20 5.36
CA GLU A 33 0.24 8.62 6.42
C GLU A 33 1.58 9.08 5.83
N VAL A 34 1.63 10.30 5.28
CA VAL A 34 2.83 10.85 4.60
C VAL A 34 4.06 10.91 5.50
N GLN A 35 3.87 11.17 6.79
CA GLN A 35 4.96 11.14 7.78
C GLN A 35 5.60 9.74 7.92
N GLU A 36 4.88 8.70 7.52
CA GLU A 36 5.34 7.31 7.54
C GLU A 36 5.80 6.82 6.16
N TYR A 37 6.12 7.72 5.23
CA TYR A 37 6.63 7.38 3.88
C TYR A 37 7.59 6.18 3.87
N LEU A 38 7.21 5.10 3.18
CA LEU A 38 7.93 3.83 3.26
C LEU A 38 9.22 3.85 2.43
N GLY A 39 9.20 4.54 1.30
CA GLY A 39 10.36 4.64 0.42
C GLY A 39 9.98 4.65 -1.06
N THR A 40 11.01 4.79 -1.89
CA THR A 40 10.89 4.74 -3.35
C THR A 40 11.46 3.42 -3.86
N TRP A 41 10.76 2.74 -4.76
CA TRP A 41 11.26 1.56 -5.46
C TRP A 41 11.10 1.71 -6.97
N SER A 42 12.13 1.36 -7.72
CA SER A 42 12.03 1.29 -9.17
C SER A 42 11.51 -0.09 -9.60
N PHE A 43 10.46 -0.13 -10.41
CA PHE A 43 9.93 -1.36 -10.99
C PHE A 43 9.79 -1.23 -12.52
N LYS A 44 9.94 -2.36 -13.21
CA LYS A 44 9.91 -2.39 -14.67
C LYS A 44 8.48 -2.57 -15.17
N SER A 45 8.04 -1.76 -16.13
CA SER A 45 6.76 -2.00 -16.78
C SER A 45 6.80 -3.27 -17.64
N LYS A 46 5.65 -3.94 -17.74
CA LYS A 46 5.50 -5.12 -18.59
C LYS A 46 5.61 -4.80 -20.08
N SER A 47 5.39 -3.55 -20.50
CA SER A 47 5.16 -3.19 -21.89
C SER A 47 6.35 -2.52 -22.62
N GLN A 48 7.32 -1.90 -21.93
CA GLN A 48 8.28 -1.03 -22.64
C GLN A 48 9.73 -1.08 -22.13
N GLY A 49 10.06 -1.90 -21.13
CA GLY A 49 11.43 -1.93 -20.61
C GLY A 49 11.86 -0.68 -19.82
N THR A 50 10.96 0.29 -19.68
CA THR A 50 11.10 1.50 -18.88
C THR A 50 10.96 1.16 -17.39
N PHE A 51 11.82 1.78 -16.59
CA PHE A 51 11.70 1.78 -15.14
C PHE A 51 10.76 2.90 -14.71
N HIS A 52 9.81 2.55 -13.85
CA HIS A 52 8.94 3.48 -13.16
C HIS A 52 9.38 3.55 -11.70
N GLU A 53 9.34 4.74 -11.12
CA GLU A 53 9.55 4.92 -9.69
C GLU A 53 8.18 4.88 -9.01
N GLY A 54 8.07 4.05 -7.98
CA GLY A 54 6.90 3.96 -7.12
C GLY A 54 7.23 4.50 -5.74
N HIS A 55 6.43 5.45 -5.28
CA HIS A 55 6.51 6.04 -3.95
C HIS A 55 5.47 5.38 -3.06
N MET A 56 5.93 4.66 -2.03
CA MET A 56 5.06 3.83 -1.21
C MET A 56 4.66 4.51 0.09
N PHE A 57 3.37 4.45 0.41
CA PHE A 57 2.82 5.01 1.64
C PHE A 57 1.92 3.98 2.35
N PRO A 58 1.87 4.01 3.70
CA PRO A 58 0.78 3.38 4.40
C PRO A 58 -0.47 4.27 4.32
N LEU A 59 -1.62 3.66 4.10
CA LEU A 59 -2.92 4.31 4.13
C LEU A 59 -3.76 3.68 5.24
N ARG A 60 -4.22 4.51 6.18
CA ARG A 60 -5.14 4.11 7.22
C ARG A 60 -6.56 4.15 6.68
N VAL A 61 -7.12 2.98 6.45
CA VAL A 61 -8.46 2.75 5.91
C VAL A 61 -9.50 3.36 6.85
N THR A 62 -10.38 4.17 6.29
CA THR A 62 -11.56 4.72 6.97
C THR A 62 -12.84 4.13 6.43
N GLU A 63 -12.85 3.71 5.16
CA GLU A 63 -14.04 3.17 4.49
C GLU A 63 -13.65 2.15 3.41
N GLU A 64 -14.47 1.10 3.30
CA GLU A 64 -14.41 0.10 2.23
C GLU A 64 -15.70 0.19 1.43
N LEU A 65 -15.57 0.36 0.11
CA LEU A 65 -16.69 0.50 -0.79
C LEU A 65 -17.04 -0.82 -1.45
N ASP A 66 -18.35 -1.04 -1.58
CA ASP A 66 -18.91 -2.17 -2.31
C ASP A 66 -18.86 -1.98 -3.82
N ASP A 67 -18.88 -0.73 -4.31
CA ASP A 67 -18.80 -0.40 -5.74
C ASP A 67 -17.72 0.67 -5.97
N TRP A 68 -16.83 0.42 -6.93
CA TRP A 68 -15.66 1.26 -7.18
C TRP A 68 -15.21 1.17 -8.66
N PRO A 69 -14.45 2.17 -9.16
CA PRO A 69 -14.20 2.35 -10.59
C PRO A 69 -13.65 1.11 -11.32
N GLU A 70 -12.64 0.45 -10.77
CA GLU A 70 -12.02 -0.72 -11.42
C GLU A 70 -12.56 -2.08 -10.97
N LYS A 71 -13.67 -2.15 -10.22
CA LYS A 71 -14.21 -3.42 -9.67
C LYS A 71 -14.38 -4.54 -10.69
N THR A 72 -14.63 -4.18 -11.95
CA THR A 72 -14.84 -5.15 -13.03
C THR A 72 -13.54 -5.76 -13.57
N VAL A 73 -12.39 -5.11 -13.35
CA VAL A 73 -11.07 -5.52 -13.86
C VAL A 73 -10.05 -5.78 -12.75
N ARG A 74 -10.33 -5.37 -11.51
CA ARG A 74 -9.53 -5.60 -10.31
C ARG A 74 -10.33 -6.33 -9.25
N GLN A 75 -9.62 -7.14 -8.46
CA GLN A 75 -10.15 -7.79 -7.28
C GLN A 75 -9.40 -7.29 -6.04
N ARG A 76 -10.15 -6.73 -5.08
CA ARG A 76 -9.64 -6.41 -3.74
C ARG A 76 -9.47 -7.70 -2.94
N LEU A 77 -8.35 -7.82 -2.24
CA LEU A 77 -8.07 -8.91 -1.31
C LEU A 77 -7.40 -8.35 -0.06
N TRP A 78 -8.04 -8.56 1.09
CA TRP A 78 -7.41 -8.36 2.40
C TRP A 78 -6.59 -9.60 2.74
N VAL A 79 -5.33 -9.38 3.08
CA VAL A 79 -4.40 -10.45 3.43
C VAL A 79 -3.58 -10.05 4.65
N LYS A 80 -3.21 -11.04 5.45
CA LYS A 80 -2.28 -10.80 6.57
C LYS A 80 -0.89 -10.50 6.02
N PHE A 81 -0.07 -9.81 6.80
CA PHE A 81 1.31 -9.50 6.43
C PHE A 81 2.10 -10.74 5.95
N SER A 82 2.00 -11.86 6.67
CA SER A 82 2.67 -13.11 6.30
C SER A 82 2.20 -13.64 4.96
N GLU A 83 0.90 -13.56 4.66
CA GLU A 83 0.33 -14.00 3.39
C GLU A 83 0.75 -13.07 2.26
N ALA A 84 0.70 -11.74 2.49
CA ALA A 84 1.13 -10.72 1.54
C ALA A 84 2.56 -10.98 1.05
N ARG A 85 3.49 -11.32 1.96
CA ARG A 85 4.88 -11.66 1.62
C ARG A 85 5.01 -12.91 0.74
N GLU A 86 4.12 -13.88 0.88
CA GLU A 86 4.12 -15.10 0.07
C GLU A 86 3.54 -14.84 -1.33
N VAL A 87 2.44 -14.09 -1.42
CA VAL A 87 1.73 -13.86 -2.69
C VAL A 87 2.29 -12.71 -3.54
N CYS A 88 3.12 -11.83 -2.96
CA CYS A 88 3.87 -10.82 -3.69
C CYS A 88 5.09 -11.45 -4.36
N TRP A 89 5.13 -11.48 -5.69
CA TRP A 89 6.23 -12.14 -6.42
C TRP A 89 7.45 -11.25 -6.63
N HIS A 90 7.26 -9.93 -6.65
CA HIS A 90 8.36 -9.01 -6.90
C HIS A 90 9.17 -8.73 -5.63
N PRO A 91 10.52 -8.82 -5.65
CA PRO A 91 11.35 -8.56 -4.48
C PRO A 91 11.10 -7.19 -3.83
N TRP A 92 10.97 -6.15 -4.65
CA TRP A 92 10.71 -4.78 -4.17
C TRP A 92 9.42 -4.68 -3.34
N MET A 93 8.39 -5.47 -3.66
CA MET A 93 7.14 -5.48 -2.89
C MET A 93 7.35 -6.10 -1.51
N LYS A 94 8.14 -7.16 -1.42
CA LYS A 94 8.47 -7.80 -0.14
C LYS A 94 9.31 -6.87 0.73
N GLU A 95 10.25 -6.14 0.12
CA GLU A 95 11.03 -5.12 0.81
C GLU A 95 10.15 -3.97 1.32
N ALA A 96 9.21 -3.46 0.51
CA ALA A 96 8.27 -2.43 0.94
C ALA A 96 7.40 -2.90 2.12
N LEU A 97 6.93 -4.16 2.08
CA LEU A 97 6.25 -4.79 3.21
C LEU A 97 7.15 -4.85 4.45
N ASP A 98 8.41 -5.25 4.32
CA ASP A 98 9.34 -5.34 5.44
C ASP A 98 9.61 -3.99 6.10
N VAL A 99 9.73 -2.93 5.30
CA VAL A 99 9.84 -1.55 5.80
C VAL A 99 8.56 -1.16 6.54
N PHE A 100 7.39 -1.43 5.97
CA PHE A 100 6.11 -1.16 6.63
C PHE A 100 6.00 -1.86 7.99
N ALA A 101 6.25 -3.18 8.06
CA ALA A 101 6.20 -3.93 9.31
C ALA A 101 7.20 -3.41 10.35
N SER A 102 8.39 -3.01 9.91
CA SER A 102 9.41 -2.43 10.80
C SER A 102 8.94 -1.09 11.40
N LYS A 103 8.27 -0.24 10.63
CA LYS A 103 7.73 1.04 11.12
C LYS A 103 6.55 0.84 12.07
N VAL A 104 5.62 -0.05 11.71
CA VAL A 104 4.47 -0.37 12.57
C VAL A 104 4.93 -0.96 13.91
N SER A 105 5.95 -1.83 13.90
CA SER A 105 6.51 -2.40 15.13
C SER A 105 7.12 -1.33 16.05
N LYS A 106 7.83 -0.36 15.49
CA LYS A 106 8.42 0.76 16.25
C LYS A 106 7.36 1.69 16.86
N ARG A 107 6.20 1.89 16.20
CA ARG A 107 5.07 2.62 16.80
C ARG A 107 4.55 1.94 18.06
N LYS A 108 4.47 0.59 18.04
CA LYS A 108 3.98 -0.19 19.18
C LYS A 108 4.94 -0.18 20.37
N GLU A 109 6.25 -0.05 20.16
CA GLU A 109 7.23 0.05 21.27
C GLU A 109 7.15 1.36 22.08
N GLY A 110 6.59 2.43 21.50
CA GLY A 110 6.31 3.70 22.21
C GLY A 110 5.03 3.68 23.06
N THR A 111 4.18 2.67 22.92
CA THR A 111 2.90 2.51 23.64
C THR A 111 2.82 1.10 24.22
N GLN A 112 3.30 0.95 25.46
CA GLN A 112 3.15 -0.21 26.38
C GLN A 112 2.95 -1.61 25.73
N ILE A 113 3.99 -2.44 25.84
CA ILE A 113 4.09 -3.87 25.47
C ILE A 113 2.75 -4.63 25.46
N TYR A 114 2.26 -4.98 24.27
CA TYR A 114 1.33 -6.10 24.08
C TYR A 114 1.90 -7.13 23.10
N HIS A 115 1.49 -8.37 23.36
CA HIS A 115 1.95 -9.63 22.78
C HIS A 115 2.07 -9.60 21.24
N PHE A 116 3.11 -10.26 20.72
CA PHE A 116 3.42 -10.46 19.29
C PHE A 116 2.43 -11.43 18.61
N LYS A 117 1.13 -11.12 18.70
CA LYS A 117 0.08 -11.69 17.86
C LYS A 117 -0.73 -10.52 17.36
N GLU A 118 -0.99 -10.55 16.06
CA GLU A 118 -1.86 -9.61 15.35
C GLU A 118 -1.26 -8.23 15.03
N LEU A 119 -0.49 -8.21 13.93
CA LEU A 119 -0.57 -7.13 12.94
C LEU A 119 -1.90 -7.28 12.17
N SER A 120 -3.03 -7.29 12.90
CA SER A 120 -4.40 -7.34 12.36
C SER A 120 -5.14 -6.04 12.64
N ASP A 121 -4.44 -4.91 12.57
CA ASP A 121 -5.17 -3.69 12.23
C ASP A 121 -5.62 -3.89 10.78
N GLU A 122 -6.84 -4.43 10.62
CA GLU A 122 -7.55 -4.59 9.33
C GLU A 122 -7.74 -3.24 8.60
N SER A 123 -7.20 -2.16 9.17
CA SER A 123 -7.37 -0.78 8.75
C SER A 123 -6.12 -0.16 8.13
N THR A 124 -5.11 -0.93 7.68
CA THR A 124 -3.96 -0.31 6.96
C THR A 124 -3.57 -1.09 5.70
N VAL A 125 -3.52 -0.37 4.59
CA VAL A 125 -3.10 -0.87 3.28
C VAL A 125 -1.80 -0.16 2.85
N VAL A 126 -0.99 -0.83 2.04
CA VAL A 126 0.19 -0.23 1.40
C VAL A 126 -0.19 0.16 -0.02
N CYS A 127 -0.01 1.43 -0.36
CA CYS A 127 -0.35 2.02 -1.66
C CYS A 127 0.87 2.72 -2.28
N CYS A 128 0.81 2.93 -3.59
CA CYS A 128 1.89 3.52 -4.38
C CYS A 128 1.34 4.66 -5.23
N SER A 129 2.10 5.74 -5.33
CA SER A 129 2.01 6.72 -6.45
C SER A 129 3.16 6.56 -7.41
#